data_AF-A0AA96HRD2-F1
#
_entry.id   AF-A0AA96HRD2-F1
#
_cell.length_a   1.000
_cell.length_b   1.000
_cell.length_c   1.000
_cell.angle_alpha   90.00
_cell.angle_beta   90.00
_cell.angle_gamma   90.00
#
_symmetry.space_group_name_H-M   'P 1'
#
loop_
_entity.id
_entity.type
_entity.pdbx_description
1 polymer ?
#
loop_
_entity_poly.entity_id
_entity_poly.type
_entity_poly.pdbx_seq_one_letter_code
_entity_poly.pdbx_strand_id
1 'polypeptide(L)'
;MWYKRFGFKFPQGRSGAETFLIVLVPPVAIFLVGLLAGITQNFYILWLIVPAIIGGFELVDRLFVERKSRIRIKRRKMHIKNTLKYINSGRIDQAKESLRRAKLYGELPEELKEIDRRLTQLTSTE
;
A
#
# COMPACT_ATOMS: atom_id res chain seq x y z
N MET A 1 -5.25 -15.95 14.42
CA MET A 1 -4.96 -14.75 13.60
C MET A 1 -4.53 -13.57 14.49
N TRP A 2 -3.34 -13.62 15.09
CA TRP A 2 -2.87 -12.60 16.06
C TRP A 2 -2.49 -11.25 15.38
N TYR A 3 -2.08 -11.31 14.11
CA TYR A 3 -1.62 -10.15 13.32
C TYR A 3 -2.70 -9.08 13.03
N LYS A 4 -3.99 -9.42 13.06
CA LYS A 4 -5.08 -8.46 12.80
C LYS A 4 -5.31 -7.51 13.99
N ARG A 5 -4.99 -7.93 15.22
CA ARG A 5 -5.19 -7.10 16.43
C ARG A 5 -4.23 -5.91 16.53
N PHE A 6 -3.08 -5.98 15.86
CA PHE A 6 -2.06 -4.92 15.85
C PHE A 6 -2.17 -3.97 14.65
N GLY A 7 -3.29 -3.96 13.94
CA GLY A 7 -3.48 -3.06 12.78
C GLY A 7 -2.62 -3.40 11.57
N PHE A 8 -1.98 -4.58 11.54
CA PHE A 8 -1.09 -4.99 10.46
C PHE A 8 -1.89 -5.25 9.17
N LYS A 9 -1.89 -4.28 8.26
CA LYS A 9 -2.49 -4.42 6.92
C LYS A 9 -1.45 -5.00 5.96
N PHE A 10 -1.58 -6.29 5.64
CA PHE A 10 -0.71 -6.94 4.65
C PHE A 10 -0.70 -6.16 3.32
N PRO A 11 0.48 -5.84 2.77
CA PRO A 11 0.58 -5.33 1.41
C PRO A 11 0.22 -6.47 0.43
N GLN A 12 -1.03 -6.47 -0.05
CA GLN A 12 -1.47 -7.38 -1.10
C GLN A 12 -0.64 -7.12 -2.37
N GLY A 13 0.18 -8.11 -2.77
CA GLY A 13 0.97 -8.07 -4.02
C GLY A 13 2.47 -8.38 -3.92
N ARG A 14 2.98 -8.90 -2.79
CA ARG A 14 4.37 -9.37 -2.64
C ARG A 14 4.47 -10.90 -2.70
N SER A 15 5.61 -11.43 -3.15
CA SER A 15 5.91 -12.87 -3.06
C SER A 15 5.91 -13.32 -1.59
N GLY A 16 5.62 -14.59 -1.35
CA GLY A 16 5.52 -15.13 0.02
C GLY A 16 6.75 -14.80 0.88
N ALA A 17 7.95 -14.89 0.30
CA ALA A 17 9.23 -14.68 0.99
C ALA A 17 9.43 -13.27 1.58
N GLU A 18 9.07 -12.20 0.85
CA GLU A 18 9.18 -10.83 1.38
C GLU A 18 8.21 -10.56 2.53
N THR A 19 7.08 -11.27 2.51
CA THR A 19 6.06 -11.18 3.55
C THR A 19 6.48 -11.93 4.80
N PHE A 20 7.15 -13.08 4.65
CA PHE A 20 7.75 -13.83 5.76
C PHE A 20 8.86 -13.04 6.47
N LEU A 21 9.74 -12.35 5.74
CA LEU A 21 10.80 -11.53 6.34
C LEU A 21 10.24 -10.43 7.25
N ILE A 22 9.20 -9.72 6.82
CA ILE A 22 8.64 -8.61 7.61
C ILE A 22 7.94 -9.10 8.88
N VAL A 23 7.38 -10.32 8.86
CA VAL A 23 6.63 -10.89 9.99
C VAL A 23 7.54 -11.67 10.95
N LEU A 24 8.54 -12.38 10.42
CA LEU A 24 9.40 -13.28 11.20
C LEU A 24 10.63 -12.59 11.78
N VAL A 25 11.21 -11.62 11.07
CA VAL A 25 12.46 -10.97 11.48
C VAL A 25 12.32 -10.17 12.79
N PRO A 26 11.26 -9.36 13.01
CA PRO A 26 11.14 -8.59 14.25
C PRO A 26 11.01 -9.47 15.51
N PRO A 27 10.16 -10.53 15.55
CA PRO A 27 10.10 -11.43 16.69
C PRO A 27 11.41 -12.17 16.98
N VAL A 28 12.10 -12.64 15.94
CA VAL A 28 13.37 -13.37 16.08
C VAL A 28 14.48 -12.45 16.61
N ALA A 29 14.55 -11.21 16.12
CA ALA A 29 15.51 -10.22 16.61
C ALA A 29 15.27 -9.88 18.08
N ILE A 30 14.01 -9.67 18.49
CA ILE A 30 13.64 -9.41 19.89
C ILE A 30 14.00 -10.62 20.78
N PHE A 31 13.73 -11.85 20.31
CA PHE A 31 14.06 -13.07 21.04
C PHE A 31 15.57 -13.24 21.25
N LEU A 32 16.38 -13.05 20.20
CA LEU A 32 17.84 -13.15 20.30
C LEU A 32 18.44 -12.08 21.22
N VAL A 33 17.91 -10.86 21.16
CA VAL A 33 18.33 -9.76 22.04
C VAL A 33 17.99 -10.05 23.50
N GLY A 34 16.79 -10.57 23.78
CA GLY A 34 16.41 -11.00 25.12
C GLY A 34 17.28 -12.14 25.66
N LEU A 35 17.63 -13.10 24.79
CA LEU A 35 18.50 -14.22 25.13
C LEU A 35 19.93 -13.77 25.45
N LEU A 36 20.48 -12.84 24.65
CA LEU A 36 21.78 -12.22 24.90
C LEU A 36 21.80 -11.43 26.22
N ALA A 37 20.76 -10.64 26.50
CA ALA A 37 20.64 -9.91 27.76
C ALA A 37 20.53 -10.86 28.98
N GLY A 38 19.83 -11.98 28.83
CA GLY A 38 19.74 -13.03 29.87
C GLY A 38 21.07 -13.72 30.16
N ILE A 39 21.84 -14.06 29.12
CA ILE A 39 23.17 -14.70 29.26
C ILE A 39 24.18 -13.74 29.90
N THR A 40 24.16 -12.47 29.48
CA THR A 40 25.11 -11.46 29.97
C THR A 40 24.72 -10.85 31.32
N GLN A 41 23.52 -11.18 31.84
CA GLN A 41 22.87 -10.52 32.98
C GLN A 41 22.84 -8.98 32.89
N ASN A 42 23.01 -8.43 31.68
CA ASN A 42 23.19 -7.00 31.48
C ASN A 42 21.98 -6.40 30.78
N PHE A 43 20.94 -6.14 31.56
CA PHE A 43 19.66 -5.62 31.08
C PHE A 43 19.74 -4.19 30.55
N TYR A 44 20.83 -3.45 30.79
CA TYR A 44 21.08 -2.14 30.20
C TYR A 44 21.12 -2.17 28.67
N ILE A 45 21.54 -3.30 28.08
CA ILE A 45 21.54 -3.50 26.63
C ILE A 45 20.12 -3.43 26.05
N LEU A 46 19.11 -3.90 26.78
CA LEU A 46 17.72 -3.83 26.33
C LEU A 46 17.22 -2.39 26.23
N TRP A 47 17.68 -1.51 27.13
CA TRP A 47 17.32 -0.10 27.13
C TRP A 47 17.83 0.66 25.90
N LEU A 48 18.92 0.21 25.27
CA LEU A 48 19.44 0.79 24.03
C LEU A 48 18.80 0.15 22.79
N ILE A 49 18.62 -1.18 22.81
CA ILE A 49 18.16 -1.92 21.64
C ILE A 49 16.65 -1.76 21.41
N VAL A 50 15.83 -1.76 22.46
CA VAL A 50 14.37 -1.67 22.32
C VAL A 50 13.94 -0.36 21.63
N PRO A 51 14.43 0.83 22.04
CA PRO A 51 14.11 2.07 21.33
C PRO A 51 14.65 2.10 19.89
N ALA A 52 15.84 1.53 19.66
CA ALA A 52 16.42 1.47 18.31
C ALA A 52 15.57 0.62 17.35
N ILE A 53 15.02 -0.51 17.83
CA ILE A 53 14.10 -1.35 17.05
C ILE A 53 12.80 -0.59 16.76
N ILE A 54 12.21 0.06 17.77
CA ILE A 54 10.96 0.82 17.61
C ILE A 54 11.14 1.96 16.60
N GLY A 55 12.19 2.77 16.76
CA GLY A 55 12.50 3.88 15.86
C GLY A 55 12.83 3.41 14.44
N GLY A 56 13.57 2.30 14.32
CA GLY A 56 13.84 1.67 13.02
C GLY A 56 12.57 1.20 12.33
N PHE A 57 11.64 0.59 13.08
CA PHE A 57 10.35 0.14 12.54
C PHE A 57 9.48 1.32 12.08
N GLU A 58 9.44 2.41 12.84
CA GLU A 58 8.69 3.60 12.47
C GLU A 58 9.23 4.27 11.21
N LEU A 59 10.56 4.36 11.06
CA LEU A 59 11.22 4.94 9.90
C LEU A 59 10.96 4.10 8.65
N VAL A 60 11.03 2.78 8.80
CA VAL A 60 10.65 1.81 7.77
C VAL A 60 9.20 1.99 7.37
N ASP A 61 8.27 2.07 8.33
CA ASP A 61 6.84 2.21 8.06
C ASP A 61 6.54 3.53 7.32
N ARG A 62 7.14 4.65 7.72
CA ARG A 62 7.03 5.95 7.02
C ARG A 62 7.51 5.86 5.56
N LEU A 63 8.68 5.29 5.32
CA LEU A 63 9.21 5.09 3.96
C LEU A 63 8.29 4.17 3.12
N PHE A 64 7.69 3.15 3.74
CA PHE A 64 6.77 2.24 3.07
C PHE A 64 5.43 2.89 2.75
N VAL A 65 4.86 3.69 3.66
CA VAL A 65 3.64 4.47 3.43
C VAL A 65 3.85 5.41 2.25
N GLU A 66 4.99 6.08 2.18
CA GLU A 66 5.33 7.00 1.10
C GLU A 66 5.58 6.29 -0.25
N ARG A 67 6.17 5.09 -0.25
CA ARG A 67 6.23 4.26 -1.48
C ARG A 67 4.85 3.81 -1.94
N LYS A 68 3.99 3.39 -1.00
CA LYS A 68 2.64 2.91 -1.32
C LYS A 68 1.77 4.04 -1.89
N SER A 69 1.88 5.26 -1.35
CA SER A 69 1.20 6.43 -1.88
C SER A 69 1.67 6.74 -3.31
N ARG A 70 2.99 6.72 -3.55
CA ARG A 70 3.56 6.91 -4.90
C ARG A 70 3.11 5.84 -5.90
N ILE A 71 3.08 4.56 -5.50
CA ILE A 71 2.58 3.48 -6.36
C ILE A 71 1.10 3.68 -6.69
N ARG A 72 0.29 4.08 -5.70
CA ARG A 72 -1.15 4.34 -5.88
C ARG A 72 -1.38 5.49 -6.86
N ILE A 73 -0.62 6.58 -6.73
CA ILE A 73 -0.65 7.72 -7.67
C ILE A 73 -0.23 7.29 -9.07
N LYS A 74 0.83 6.48 -9.21
CA LYS A 74 1.31 5.99 -10.51
C LYS A 74 0.26 5.11 -11.21
N ARG A 75 -0.35 4.17 -10.48
CA ARG A 75 -1.44 3.32 -11.01
C ARG A 75 -2.67 4.14 -11.40
N ARG A 76 -3.05 5.13 -10.58
CA ARG A 76 -4.13 6.07 -10.91
C ARG A 76 -3.85 6.80 -12.22
N LYS A 77 -2.67 7.41 -12.37
CA LYS A 77 -2.26 8.11 -13.61
C LYS A 77 -2.28 7.19 -14.82
N MET A 78 -1.85 5.93 -14.68
CA MET A 78 -1.87 4.94 -15.75
C MET A 78 -3.30 4.63 -16.20
N HIS A 79 -4.22 4.37 -15.27
CA HIS A 79 -5.63 4.10 -15.61
C HIS A 79 -6.31 5.32 -16.26
N ILE A 80 -6.02 6.53 -15.78
CA ILE A 80 -6.50 7.78 -16.38
C ILE A 80 -6.02 7.92 -17.83
N LYS A 81 -4.73 7.69 -18.08
CA LYS A 81 -4.15 7.74 -19.44
C LYS A 81 -4.82 6.71 -20.36
N ASN A 82 -5.09 5.52 -19.85
CA ASN A 82 -5.78 4.48 -20.61
C ASN A 82 -7.24 4.87 -20.91
N THR A 83 -7.96 5.47 -19.95
CA THR A 83 -9.31 5.99 -20.18
C THR A 83 -9.32 6.99 -21.34
N LEU A 84 -8.45 7.99 -21.32
CA LEU A 84 -8.35 8.98 -22.41
C LEU A 84 -8.02 8.33 -23.75
N LYS A 85 -7.10 7.37 -23.78
CA LYS A 85 -6.77 6.61 -24.99
C LYS A 85 -7.99 5.84 -25.52
N TYR A 86 -8.78 5.22 -24.65
CA TYR A 86 -9.96 4.46 -25.06
C TYR A 86 -11.07 5.37 -25.58
N ILE A 87 -11.29 6.53 -24.95
CA ILE A 87 -12.23 7.56 -25.44
C ILE A 87 -11.84 8.01 -26.85
N ASN A 88 -10.56 8.34 -27.06
CA ASN A 88 -10.08 8.77 -28.37
C ASN A 88 -10.19 7.69 -29.45
N SER A 89 -10.21 6.41 -29.05
CA SER A 89 -10.40 5.27 -29.95
C SER A 89 -11.88 4.84 -30.12
N GLY A 90 -12.83 5.57 -29.54
CA GLY A 90 -14.26 5.23 -29.59
C GLY A 90 -14.67 4.01 -28.74
N ARG A 91 -13.78 3.50 -27.88
CA ARG A 91 -14.03 2.31 -27.05
C ARG A 91 -14.59 2.69 -25.69
N ILE A 92 -15.87 3.07 -25.68
CA ILE A 92 -16.53 3.65 -24.51
C ILE A 92 -16.60 2.70 -23.31
N ASP A 93 -16.88 1.41 -23.53
CA ASP A 93 -16.94 0.41 -22.44
C ASP A 93 -15.59 0.22 -21.74
N GLN A 94 -14.50 0.17 -22.52
CA GLN A 94 -13.14 0.02 -22.01
C GLN A 94 -12.68 1.29 -21.26
N ALA A 95 -13.14 2.46 -21.71
CA ALA A 95 -12.93 3.72 -21.02
C ALA A 95 -13.62 3.73 -19.64
N LYS A 96 -14.89 3.29 -19.58
CA LYS A 96 -15.69 3.20 -18.34
C LYS A 96 -15.05 2.26 -17.32
N GLU A 97 -14.62 1.07 -17.74
CA GLU A 97 -13.94 0.12 -16.85
C GLU A 97 -12.58 0.65 -16.37
N SER A 98 -11.81 1.31 -17.24
CA SER A 98 -10.54 1.94 -16.86
C SER A 98 -10.73 3.10 -15.86
N LEU A 99 -11.81 3.87 -16.04
CA LEU A 99 -12.19 4.96 -15.15
C LEU A 99 -12.64 4.45 -13.78
N ARG A 100 -13.44 3.38 -13.75
CA ARG A 100 -13.83 2.67 -12.53
C ARG A 100 -12.61 2.17 -11.76
N ARG A 101 -11.62 1.61 -12.46
CA ARG A 101 -10.35 1.20 -11.85
C ARG A 101 -9.56 2.38 -11.31
N ALA A 102 -9.53 3.52 -11.99
CA ALA A 102 -8.88 4.74 -11.49
C ALA A 102 -9.51 5.23 -10.17
N LYS A 103 -10.85 5.18 -10.03
CA LYS A 103 -11.58 5.54 -8.79
C LYS A 103 -11.14 4.71 -7.57
N LEU A 104 -10.82 3.43 -7.75
CA LEU A 104 -10.33 2.57 -6.65
C LEU A 104 -9.01 3.09 -6.06
N TYR A 105 -8.18 3.74 -6.88
CA TYR A 105 -6.89 4.27 -6.47
C TYR A 105 -6.96 5.72 -5.94
N GLY A 106 -8.10 6.41 -6.00
CA GLY A 106 -8.29 7.74 -5.42
C GLY A 106 -9.33 8.56 -6.17
N GLU A 107 -9.53 9.81 -5.77
CA GLU A 107 -10.46 10.73 -6.44
C GLU A 107 -10.11 10.92 -7.92
N LEU A 108 -11.06 11.27 -8.78
CA LEU A 108 -10.76 11.59 -10.18
C LEU A 108 -10.45 13.09 -10.33
N PRO A 109 -9.59 13.49 -11.28
CA PRO A 109 -9.53 14.90 -11.71
C PRO A 109 -10.91 15.37 -12.17
N GLU A 110 -11.21 16.67 -11.99
CA GLU A 110 -12.51 17.27 -12.38
C GLU A 110 -12.87 16.98 -13.84
N GLU A 111 -11.90 17.08 -14.75
CA GLU A 111 -12.06 16.76 -16.18
C GLU A 111 -12.62 15.34 -16.41
N LEU A 112 -12.17 14.36 -15.62
CA LEU A 112 -12.63 12.98 -15.72
C LEU A 112 -13.93 12.72 -14.98
N LYS A 113 -14.28 13.53 -13.97
CA LYS A 113 -15.60 13.50 -13.34
C LYS A 113 -16.67 13.96 -14.34
N GLU A 114 -16.37 14.97 -15.14
CA GLU A 114 -17.28 15.44 -16.18
C GLU A 114 -17.47 14.38 -17.27
N ILE A 115 -16.38 13.72 -17.69
CA ILE A 115 -16.43 12.59 -18.62
C ILE A 115 -17.26 11.43 -18.05
N ASP A 116 -17.07 11.05 -16.78
CA ASP A 116 -17.86 10.01 -16.11
C ASP A 116 -19.36 10.33 -16.13
N ARG A 117 -19.71 11.60 -15.87
CA ARG A 117 -21.10 12.08 -15.89
C ARG A 117 -21.70 12.00 -17.29
N ARG A 118 -20.98 12.47 -18.31
CA ARG A 118 -21.40 12.39 -19.72
C ARG A 118 -21.56 10.94 -20.19
N LEU A 119 -20.62 10.07 -19.83
CA LEU A 119 -20.69 8.64 -20.16
C LEU A 119 -21.88 7.95 -19.51
N THR A 120 -22.22 8.32 -18.27
CA THR A 120 -23.37 7.75 -17.55
C THR A 120 -24.70 8.18 -18.18
N GLN A 121 -24.81 9.44 -18.62
CA GLN A 121 -26.00 9.95 -19.31
C GLN A 121 -26.23 9.30 -20.69
N LEU A 122 -25.14 9.01 -21.41
CA LEU A 122 -25.21 8.30 -22.69
C LEU A 122 -25.65 6.84 -22.53
N THR A 123 -25.38 6.20 -21.39
CA THR A 123 -25.84 4.82 -21.14
C THR A 123 -27.25 4.73 -20.55
N SER A 124 -27.86 5.85 -20.12
CA SER A 124 -29.22 5.87 -19.57
C SER A 124 -30.28 6.28 -20.59
N THR A 125 -29.87 6.52 -21.84
CA THR A 125 -30.74 6.94 -22.95
C THR A 125 -30.94 5.84 -24.00
N GLU A 126 -30.32 4.67 -23.80
CA GLU A 126 -30.65 3.40 -24.47
C GLU A 126 -31.55 2.55 -23.57
#